data_AF-A0A437DP59-F1
#
_entry.id   AF-A0A437DP59-F1
#
_cell.length_a   1.000
_cell.length_b   1.000
_cell.length_c   1.000
_cell.angle_alpha   90.00
_cell.angle_beta   90.00
_cell.angle_gamma   90.00
#
_symmetry.space_group_name_H-M   'P 1'
#
loop_
_entity.id
_entity.type
_entity.pdbx_description
1 polymer ?
#
loop_
_entity_poly.entity_id
_entity_poly.type
_entity_poly.pdbx_seq_one_letter_code
_entity_poly.pdbx_strand_id
1 'polypeptide(L)'
;MSDEHPDLDQSMEGPPAVSEPAHAEFGLSDSLQRAGEGDKSGADKLSKQKVDLQALPTRAYLDQTVVPILLQGLSVLAKERPPNPIEFLAGFLMKNKVQFEDRS
;
A
#
# COMPACT_ATOMS: atom_id res chain seq x y z
N MET A 1 64.01 44.42 -11.99
CA MET A 1 64.38 43.17 -11.29
C MET A 1 63.05 42.54 -10.90
N SER A 2 62.47 41.71 -11.79
CA SER A 2 62.67 40.25 -11.80
C SER A 2 61.48 39.61 -11.07
N ASP A 3 60.75 38.62 -11.56
CA ASP A 3 60.88 37.74 -12.72
C ASP A 3 59.54 36.99 -12.91
N GLU A 4 59.42 36.30 -14.04
CA GLU A 4 58.33 35.45 -14.52
C GLU A 4 57.99 34.20 -13.66
N HIS A 5 56.81 33.62 -13.99
CA HIS A 5 56.16 32.33 -13.66
C HIS A 5 57.06 31.06 -13.68
N PRO A 6 56.71 29.90 -13.04
CA PRO A 6 55.76 28.93 -13.66
C PRO A 6 54.91 28.01 -12.73
N ASP A 7 53.81 27.54 -13.34
CA ASP A 7 53.08 26.28 -13.22
C ASP A 7 53.53 25.19 -12.22
N LEU A 8 52.55 24.66 -11.47
CA LEU A 8 52.46 23.22 -11.21
C LEU A 8 50.99 22.78 -11.16
N ASP A 9 50.50 22.36 -12.34
CA ASP A 9 49.45 21.35 -12.49
C ASP A 9 49.82 20.09 -11.68
N GLN A 10 48.92 19.60 -10.82
CA GLN A 10 48.50 18.19 -10.91
C GLN A 10 47.27 17.87 -10.03
N SER A 11 46.20 17.49 -10.74
CA SER A 11 45.33 16.35 -10.45
C SER A 11 44.15 16.45 -9.47
N MET A 12 42.98 16.11 -10.06
CA MET A 12 41.94 15.21 -9.54
C MET A 12 41.01 15.85 -8.47
N GLU A 13 39.70 16.00 -8.61
CA GLU A 13 38.63 15.25 -9.29
C GLU A 13 37.43 16.19 -9.57
N GLY A 14 36.63 15.90 -10.61
CA GLY A 14 35.32 16.56 -10.87
C GLY A 14 34.19 16.00 -9.99
N PRO A 15 32.89 16.12 -10.35
CA PRO A 15 32.24 16.94 -11.38
C PRO A 15 31.19 17.91 -10.70
N PRO A 16 30.32 18.62 -11.44
CA PRO A 16 29.61 19.82 -10.95
C PRO A 16 28.49 19.47 -9.97
N ALA A 17 28.04 20.49 -9.23
CA ALA A 17 26.79 20.50 -8.49
C ALA A 17 25.68 19.86 -9.33
N VAL A 18 25.36 18.60 -9.05
CA VAL A 18 24.18 17.95 -9.56
C VAL A 18 23.02 18.59 -8.82
N SER A 19 22.47 19.62 -9.47
CA SER A 19 21.08 20.00 -9.38
C SER A 19 20.27 18.74 -9.11
N GLU A 20 19.67 18.66 -7.93
CA GLU A 20 18.78 17.56 -7.58
C GLU A 20 17.82 17.34 -8.75
N PRO A 21 17.64 16.08 -9.17
CA PRO A 21 16.79 15.77 -10.30
C PRO A 21 15.41 16.32 -9.98
N ALA A 22 14.93 17.12 -10.93
CA ALA A 22 13.55 17.55 -11.08
C ALA A 22 12.63 16.48 -10.48
N HIS A 23 11.97 16.91 -9.41
CA HIS A 23 10.75 16.34 -8.86
C HIS A 23 10.07 15.50 -9.93
N ALA A 24 10.25 14.17 -9.85
CA ALA A 24 9.77 13.26 -10.86
C ALA A 24 8.30 13.59 -11.07
N GLU A 25 8.01 14.12 -12.26
CA GLU A 25 6.68 14.47 -12.70
C GLU A 25 5.87 13.17 -12.70
N PHE A 26 5.22 12.89 -11.57
CA PHE A 26 4.10 12.00 -11.57
C PHE A 26 2.99 12.79 -12.25
N GLY A 27 2.95 12.65 -13.58
CA GLY A 27 1.89 13.16 -14.43
C GLY A 27 0.56 12.63 -13.95
N LEU A 28 -0.08 13.38 -13.06
CA LEU A 28 -1.49 13.25 -12.73
C LEU A 28 -2.29 13.90 -13.87
N SER A 29 -2.12 13.36 -15.07
CA SER A 29 -3.08 13.55 -16.15
C SER A 29 -3.83 12.24 -16.29
N ASP A 30 -4.91 12.08 -15.53
CA ASP A 30 -6.16 11.64 -16.15
C ASP A 30 -7.37 11.98 -15.25
N SER A 31 -8.08 13.03 -15.68
CA SER A 31 -9.54 13.02 -15.78
C SER A 31 -10.36 12.64 -14.54
N LEU A 32 -10.47 13.55 -13.56
CA LEU A 32 -11.64 13.56 -12.67
C LEU A 32 -12.49 14.81 -12.89
N GLN A 33 -13.25 14.78 -13.98
CA GLN A 33 -14.44 15.60 -14.14
C GLN A 33 -15.61 14.70 -14.58
N ARG A 34 -16.68 14.77 -13.79
CA ARG A 34 -18.09 14.52 -14.17
C ARG A 34 -18.63 13.09 -14.08
N ALA A 35 -19.28 12.83 -12.95
CA ALA A 35 -20.64 12.27 -12.82
C ALA A 35 -21.09 12.57 -11.37
N GLY A 36 -22.13 13.33 -11.07
CA GLY A 36 -23.46 13.29 -11.65
C GLY A 36 -24.39 12.66 -10.60
N GLU A 37 -25.02 13.50 -9.77
CA GLU A 37 -26.10 13.13 -8.86
C GLU A 37 -27.18 12.32 -9.59
N GLY A 38 -27.64 11.20 -9.02
CA GLY A 38 -28.69 10.40 -9.62
C GLY A 38 -29.04 9.13 -8.83
N ASP A 39 -30.18 9.22 -8.14
CA ASP A 39 -31.11 8.14 -7.82
C ASP A 39 -30.95 7.34 -6.51
N LYS A 40 -31.83 7.69 -5.55
CA LYS A 40 -32.39 6.76 -4.57
C LYS A 40 -33.42 5.89 -5.30
N SER A 41 -33.15 4.59 -5.49
CA SER A 41 -34.17 3.54 -5.59
C SER A 41 -33.52 2.16 -5.57
N GLY A 42 -34.08 1.22 -4.82
CA GLY A 42 -33.77 -0.20 -4.96
C GLY A 42 -33.39 -0.92 -3.68
N ALA A 43 -34.33 -0.93 -2.74
CA ALA A 43 -34.46 -2.04 -1.80
C ALA A 43 -34.50 -3.38 -2.56
N ASP A 44 -33.92 -4.41 -1.94
CA ASP A 44 -34.19 -5.82 -2.20
C ASP A 44 -33.94 -6.34 -3.62
N LYS A 45 -32.68 -6.78 -3.84
CA LYS A 45 -32.31 -8.01 -4.59
C LYS A 45 -30.79 -8.16 -4.61
N LEU A 46 -30.16 -8.27 -3.44
CA LEU A 46 -28.85 -8.93 -3.35
C LEU A 46 -29.08 -10.43 -3.45
N SER A 47 -29.45 -10.87 -4.66
CA SER A 47 -29.30 -12.26 -5.05
C SER A 47 -27.87 -12.64 -4.70
N LYS A 48 -27.72 -13.67 -3.86
CA LYS A 48 -26.47 -14.38 -3.56
C LYS A 48 -25.88 -14.91 -4.87
N GLN A 49 -25.40 -14.02 -5.72
CA GLN A 49 -24.47 -14.33 -6.77
C GLN A 49 -23.23 -14.74 -6.00
N LYS A 50 -23.00 -16.04 -5.93
CA LYS A 50 -21.75 -16.59 -5.40
C LYS A 50 -20.64 -15.86 -6.16
N VAL A 51 -19.96 -14.95 -5.47
CA VAL A 51 -18.82 -14.24 -6.04
C VAL A 51 -17.76 -15.29 -6.30
N ASP A 52 -17.30 -15.40 -7.54
CA ASP A 52 -16.18 -16.29 -7.85
C ASP A 52 -14.89 -15.65 -7.30
N LEU A 53 -14.47 -16.12 -6.13
CA LEU A 53 -13.29 -15.62 -5.43
C LEU A 53 -12.02 -15.75 -6.28
N GLN A 54 -11.95 -16.72 -7.20
CA GLN A 54 -10.75 -16.94 -8.03
C GLN A 54 -10.61 -15.93 -9.18
N ALA A 55 -11.71 -15.31 -9.61
CA ALA A 55 -11.71 -14.31 -10.66
C ALA A 55 -11.50 -12.88 -10.14
N LEU A 56 -11.48 -12.69 -8.82
CA LEU A 56 -11.36 -11.36 -8.22
C LEU A 56 -9.96 -10.78 -8.42
N PRO A 57 -9.85 -9.45 -8.64
CA PRO A 57 -8.60 -8.73 -8.46
C PRO A 57 -8.05 -8.96 -7.05
N THR A 58 -6.72 -9.02 -6.91
CA THR A 58 -6.02 -9.38 -5.66
C THR A 58 -6.55 -8.64 -4.44
N ARG A 59 -6.77 -7.32 -4.56
CA ARG A 59 -7.27 -6.50 -3.46
C ARG A 59 -8.66 -6.95 -3.00
N ALA A 60 -9.58 -7.16 -3.94
CA ALA A 60 -10.94 -7.59 -3.64
C ALA A 60 -10.98 -9.00 -3.03
N TYR A 61 -10.11 -9.91 -3.48
CA TYR A 61 -9.97 -11.23 -2.88
C TYR A 61 -9.55 -11.13 -1.41
N LEU A 62 -8.52 -10.34 -1.11
CA LEU A 62 -8.03 -10.18 0.27
C LEU A 62 -9.08 -9.49 1.15
N ASP A 63 -9.74 -8.45 0.64
CA ASP A 63 -10.78 -7.69 1.36
C ASP A 63 -11.97 -8.57 1.75
N GLN A 64 -12.35 -9.55 0.91
CA GLN A 64 -13.47 -10.47 1.19
C GLN A 64 -13.09 -11.72 1.98
N THR A 65 -11.81 -12.11 2.00
CA THR A 65 -11.40 -13.38 2.63
C THR A 65 -10.74 -13.18 3.99
N VAL A 66 -9.66 -12.40 4.07
CA VAL A 66 -8.76 -12.44 5.23
C VAL A 66 -8.55 -11.08 5.90
N VAL A 67 -8.77 -9.97 5.20
CA VAL A 67 -8.54 -8.63 5.75
C VAL A 67 -9.36 -8.35 7.01
N PRO A 68 -10.67 -8.67 7.10
CA PRO A 68 -11.46 -8.35 8.29
C PRO A 68 -10.90 -9.00 9.57
N ILE A 69 -10.57 -10.29 9.51
CA ILE A 69 -10.02 -11.01 10.66
C ILE A 69 -8.58 -10.59 10.97
N LEU A 70 -7.77 -10.27 9.95
CA LEU A 70 -6.41 -9.76 10.14
C LEU A 70 -6.39 -8.40 10.82
N LEU A 71 -7.26 -7.46 10.41
CA LEU A 71 -7.33 -6.13 11.05
C LEU A 71 -7.68 -6.25 12.54
N GLN A 72 -8.62 -7.12 12.89
CA GLN A 72 -8.97 -7.35 14.29
C GLN A 72 -7.83 -8.04 15.06
N GLY A 73 -7.23 -9.08 14.48
CA GLY A 73 -6.11 -9.80 15.09
C GLY A 73 -4.88 -8.92 15.32
N LEU A 74 -4.54 -8.08 14.33
CA LEU A 74 -3.43 -7.12 14.43
C LEU A 74 -3.70 -6.04 15.49
N SER A 75 -4.95 -5.59 15.63
CA SER A 75 -5.33 -4.64 16.68
C SER A 75 -5.10 -5.21 18.09
N VAL A 76 -5.48 -6.48 18.31
CA VAL A 76 -5.23 -7.17 19.58
C VAL A 76 -3.74 -7.43 19.79
N LEU A 77 -3.03 -7.88 18.75
CA LEU A 77 -1.59 -8.13 18.80
C LEU A 77 -0.80 -6.87 19.19
N ALA A 78 -1.14 -5.72 18.58
CA ALA A 78 -0.50 -4.44 18.85
C ALA A 78 -0.69 -3.96 20.30
N LYS A 79 -1.82 -4.33 20.91
CA LYS A 79 -2.15 -4.04 22.32
C LYS A 79 -1.40 -4.94 23.29
N GLU A 80 -1.45 -6.27 23.07
CA GLU A 80 -0.91 -7.25 24.01
C GLU A 80 0.62 -7.41 23.90
N ARG A 81 1.19 -7.17 22.71
CA ARG A 81 2.63 -7.33 22.40
C ARG A 81 3.25 -8.61 22.98
N PRO A 82 2.70 -9.80 22.67
CA PRO A 82 3.19 -11.06 23.21
C PRO A 82 4.60 -11.39 22.69
N PRO A 83 5.37 -12.24 23.41
CA PRO A 83 6.75 -12.57 23.05
C PRO A 83 6.87 -13.29 21.69
N ASN A 84 5.87 -14.08 21.31
CA ASN A 84 5.79 -14.79 20.03
C ASN A 84 4.63 -14.22 19.18
N PRO A 85 4.81 -13.07 18.51
CA PRO A 85 3.71 -12.36 17.84
C PRO A 85 3.07 -13.15 16.70
N ILE A 86 3.86 -13.94 15.97
CA ILE A 86 3.38 -14.75 14.84
C ILE A 86 2.50 -15.91 15.34
N GLU A 87 2.97 -16.66 16.35
CA GLU A 87 2.20 -17.76 16.95
C GLU A 87 0.90 -17.25 17.56
N PHE A 88 0.95 -16.09 18.23
CA PHE A 88 -0.24 -15.46 18.77
C PHE A 88 -1.25 -15.12 17.68
N LEU A 89 -0.81 -14.46 16.60
CA LEU A 89 -1.69 -14.07 15.50
C LEU A 89 -2.28 -15.31 14.80
N ALA A 90 -1.46 -16.33 14.51
CA ALA A 90 -1.95 -17.59 13.95
C ALA A 90 -3.00 -18.24 14.86
N GLY A 91 -2.75 -18.29 16.17
CA GLY A 91 -3.71 -18.78 17.15
C GLY A 91 -4.99 -17.96 17.20
N PHE A 92 -4.89 -16.63 17.07
CA PHE A 92 -6.05 -15.74 16.97
C PHE A 92 -6.88 -16.06 15.73
N LEU A 93 -6.24 -16.20 14.56
CA LEU A 93 -6.94 -16.50 13.31
C LEU A 93 -7.68 -17.84 13.41
N MET A 94 -7.03 -18.89 13.92
CA MET A 94 -7.65 -20.23 14.04
C MET A 94 -8.83 -20.24 15.02
N LYS A 95 -8.73 -19.53 16.16
CA LYS A 95 -9.81 -19.45 17.15
C LYS A 95 -11.02 -18.68 16.66
N ASN A 96 -10.82 -17.69 15.79
CA ASN A 96 -11.88 -16.79 15.34
C ASN A 96 -12.39 -17.08 13.93
N LYS A 97 -11.74 -17.98 13.17
CA LYS A 97 -12.06 -18.35 11.77
C LYS A 97 -13.56 -18.46 11.47
N VAL A 98 -14.29 -19.26 12.24
CA VAL A 98 -15.73 -19.54 12.03
C VAL A 98 -16.57 -18.26 12.04
N GLN A 99 -16.24 -17.29 12.90
CA GLN A 99 -16.99 -16.03 13.01
C GLN A 99 -16.85 -15.13 11.77
N PHE A 100 -15.81 -15.35 10.96
CA PHE A 100 -15.52 -14.56 9.77
C PHE A 100 -15.87 -15.30 8.48
N GLU A 101 -15.85 -16.64 8.44
CA GLU A 101 -16.24 -17.42 7.26
C GLU A 101 -17.75 -17.34 6.97
N ASP A 102 -18.62 -17.35 7.99
CA ASP A 102 -20.08 -17.26 7.81
C ASP A 102 -20.58 -15.87 7.35
N ARG A 103 -19.68 -14.87 7.38
CA ARG A 103 -20.01 -13.47 7.09
C ARG A 103 -19.54 -13.02 5.69
N SER A 104 -18.78 -13.86 4.99
CA SER A 104 -18.29 -13.64 3.62
C SER A 104 -19.13 -14.35 2.56
#